data_AF-A0A2K4L196-F1
#
_entry.id   AF-A0A2K4L196-F1
#
_cell.length_a   1.000
_cell.length_b   1.000
_cell.length_c   1.000
_cell.angle_alpha   90.00
_cell.angle_beta   90.00
_cell.angle_gamma   90.00
#
_symmetry.space_group_name_H-M   'P 1'
#
loop_
_entity.id
_entity.type
_entity.pdbx_description
1 polymer ?
#
loop_
_entity_poly.entity_id
_entity_poly.type
_entity_poly.pdbx_seq_one_letter_code
_entity_poly.pdbx_strand_id
1 'polypeptide(L)'
;MLSRNQKFTAIQGDVELTAEISPCVFMYPGYGLQLTVKLPNGGNTIVSRKDIPIETATEQDCQALMETVKVLPCKTCQKPAFDPSTCRTNRDGECESCFMAKLNAEFEKDMKKEDDKLKRDDAKYKARGYTHRVHAWIHPPSGSDYELMMWMINPTPEQITAELKKKKSADTTDYKLIEL
;
A
#
# COMPACT_ATOMS: atom_id res chain seq x y z
N MET A 1 32.74 -0.29 -10.29
CA MET A 1 31.59 -1.16 -9.97
C MET A 1 30.67 -0.38 -9.05
N LEU A 2 29.39 -0.32 -9.36
CA LEU A 2 28.41 0.46 -8.59
C LEU A 2 28.26 -0.09 -7.17
N SER A 3 28.20 0.80 -6.17
CA SER A 3 27.93 0.41 -4.79
C SER A 3 26.42 0.32 -4.53
N ARG A 4 25.98 -0.64 -3.69
CA ARG A 4 24.57 -0.79 -3.30
C ARG A 4 23.98 0.48 -2.70
N ASN A 5 24.81 1.29 -2.04
CA ASN A 5 24.40 2.52 -1.36
C ASN A 5 24.75 3.78 -2.16
N GLN A 6 25.13 3.62 -3.43
CA GLN A 6 25.49 4.75 -4.27
C GLN A 6 24.26 5.63 -4.53
N LYS A 7 24.46 6.94 -4.42
CA LYS A 7 23.44 7.95 -4.64
C LYS A 7 23.76 8.76 -5.87
N PHE A 8 22.72 9.15 -6.57
CA PHE A 8 22.80 10.00 -7.75
C PHE A 8 21.91 11.22 -7.54
N THR A 9 22.31 12.33 -8.13
CA THR A 9 21.50 13.54 -8.17
C THR A 9 21.39 14.03 -9.60
N ALA A 10 20.24 14.62 -9.93
CA ALA A 10 20.03 15.27 -11.21
C ALA A 10 19.13 16.48 -11.03
N ILE A 11 19.33 17.50 -11.87
CA ILE A 11 18.48 18.69 -11.87
C ILE A 11 17.49 18.57 -13.03
N GLN A 12 16.20 18.66 -12.74
CA GLN A 12 15.11 18.81 -13.72
C GLN A 12 14.45 20.16 -13.53
N GLY A 13 14.74 21.12 -14.42
CA GLY A 13 14.31 22.51 -14.23
C GLY A 13 14.98 23.12 -12.98
N ASP A 14 14.16 23.47 -12.00
CA ASP A 14 14.57 23.98 -10.68
C ASP A 14 14.51 22.92 -9.56
N VAL A 15 14.25 21.66 -9.92
CA VAL A 15 14.03 20.56 -8.97
C VAL A 15 15.24 19.64 -8.92
N GLU A 16 15.83 19.48 -7.72
CA GLU A 16 16.84 18.48 -7.45
C GLU A 16 16.19 17.12 -7.18
N LEU A 17 16.46 16.16 -8.06
CA LEU A 17 16.10 14.75 -7.90
C LEU A 17 17.24 14.01 -7.22
N THR A 18 16.89 13.08 -6.34
CA THR A 18 17.85 12.13 -5.76
C THR A 18 17.47 10.72 -6.16
N ALA A 19 18.45 9.83 -6.33
CA ALA A 19 18.19 8.44 -6.63
C ALA A 19 19.17 7.49 -5.97
N GLU A 20 18.68 6.27 -5.74
CA GLU A 20 19.40 5.15 -5.15
C GLU A 20 19.16 3.90 -6.00
N ILE A 21 20.17 3.01 -6.08
CA ILE A 21 20.01 1.73 -6.75
C ILE A 21 18.96 0.91 -6.02
N SER A 22 17.97 0.41 -6.76
CA SER A 22 16.89 -0.38 -6.19
C SER A 22 17.42 -1.72 -5.66
N PRO A 23 17.12 -2.12 -4.40
CA PRO A 23 17.56 -3.42 -3.86
C PRO A 23 17.14 -4.63 -4.72
N CYS A 24 16.02 -4.51 -5.43
CA CYS A 24 15.49 -5.56 -6.31
C CYS A 24 16.51 -6.07 -7.35
N VAL A 25 17.43 -5.22 -7.83
CA VAL A 25 18.42 -5.63 -8.84
C VAL A 25 19.41 -6.68 -8.31
N PHE A 26 19.59 -6.74 -6.99
CA PHE A 26 20.46 -7.71 -6.33
C PHE A 26 19.71 -8.94 -5.81
N MET A 27 18.38 -8.85 -5.70
CA MET A 27 17.54 -9.95 -5.20
C MET A 27 17.12 -10.90 -6.33
N TYR A 28 17.00 -10.39 -7.56
CA TYR A 28 16.48 -11.15 -8.69
C TYR A 28 17.53 -11.20 -9.81
N PRO A 29 18.10 -12.38 -10.11
CA PRO A 29 19.01 -12.53 -11.24
C PRO A 29 18.36 -12.08 -12.56
N GLY A 30 19.09 -11.28 -13.36
CA GLY A 30 18.59 -10.80 -14.66
C GLY A 30 17.55 -9.67 -14.59
N TYR A 31 17.38 -9.01 -13.44
CA TYR A 31 16.39 -7.94 -13.28
C TYR A 31 16.74 -6.66 -14.06
N GLY A 32 18.03 -6.45 -14.35
CA GLY A 32 18.59 -5.26 -14.99
C GLY A 32 18.69 -4.05 -14.06
N LEU A 33 19.26 -2.95 -14.57
CA LEU A 33 19.48 -1.71 -13.82
C LEU A 33 18.14 -1.06 -13.44
N GLN A 34 17.98 -0.70 -12.17
CA GLN A 34 16.79 -0.03 -11.67
C GLN A 34 17.17 0.98 -10.58
N LEU A 35 16.61 2.18 -10.66
CA LEU A 35 16.78 3.24 -9.68
C LEU A 35 15.44 3.57 -9.03
N THR A 36 15.48 3.88 -7.73
CA THR A 36 14.40 4.58 -7.04
C THR A 36 14.73 6.06 -7.04
N VAL A 37 13.90 6.87 -7.70
CA VAL A 37 14.08 8.31 -7.84
C VAL A 37 13.11 9.03 -6.91
N LYS A 38 13.56 10.07 -6.22
CA LYS A 38 12.83 10.79 -5.18
C LYS A 38 12.79 12.29 -5.49
N LEU A 39 11.62 12.89 -5.24
CA LEU A 39 11.43 14.34 -5.25
C LEU A 39 11.80 14.94 -3.87
N PRO A 40 12.20 16.22 -3.81
CA PRO A 40 12.63 16.86 -2.56
C PRO A 40 11.49 16.99 -1.53
N ASN A 41 10.24 17.12 -2.00
CA ASN A 41 9.05 17.29 -1.16
C ASN A 41 8.26 15.99 -0.95
N GLY A 42 8.93 14.83 -1.11
CA GLY A 42 8.31 13.52 -1.00
C GLY A 42 7.78 12.98 -2.34
N GLY A 43 7.57 11.67 -2.36
CA GLY A 43 7.25 10.92 -3.57
C GLY A 43 8.47 10.26 -4.18
N ASN A 44 8.26 9.01 -4.59
CA ASN A 44 9.22 8.22 -5.31
C ASN A 44 8.60 7.60 -6.56
N THR A 45 9.46 7.35 -7.55
CA THR A 45 9.14 6.57 -8.74
C THR A 45 10.27 5.58 -9.00
N ILE A 46 10.00 4.61 -9.85
CA ILE A 46 10.97 3.62 -10.31
C ILE A 46 11.22 3.84 -11.79
N VAL A 47 12.50 3.91 -12.16
CA VAL A 47 12.97 3.88 -13.55
C VAL A 47 13.93 2.72 -13.73
N SER A 48 13.89 2.06 -14.89
CA SER A 48 14.70 0.86 -15.13
C SER A 48 15.13 0.70 -16.59
N ARG A 49 16.24 -0.02 -16.76
CA ARG A 49 16.83 -0.49 -18.02
C ARG A 49 17.13 -1.98 -17.87
N LYS A 50 16.17 -2.81 -18.29
CA LYS A 50 16.27 -4.28 -18.18
C LYS A 50 17.40 -4.87 -19.02
N ASP A 51 17.78 -4.16 -20.08
CA ASP A 51 18.83 -4.52 -21.02
C ASP A 51 20.25 -4.29 -20.47
N ILE A 52 20.41 -3.57 -19.35
CA ILE A 52 21.70 -3.31 -18.72
C ILE A 52 21.80 -4.12 -17.42
N PRO A 53 22.61 -5.19 -17.36
CA PRO A 53 22.88 -5.91 -16.13
C PRO A 53 23.55 -5.02 -15.09
N ILE A 54 23.22 -5.20 -13.80
CA ILE A 54 23.80 -4.39 -12.71
C ILE A 54 25.32 -4.61 -12.58
N GLU A 55 25.81 -5.78 -12.97
CA GLU A 55 27.21 -6.18 -12.93
C GLU A 55 28.07 -5.36 -13.88
N THR A 56 27.49 -4.90 -14.99
CA THR A 56 28.16 -4.11 -16.04
C THR A 56 27.70 -2.65 -16.06
N ALA A 57 26.67 -2.30 -15.30
CA ALA A 57 26.14 -0.94 -15.23
C ALA A 57 27.18 0.04 -14.70
N THR A 58 27.19 1.23 -15.30
CA THR A 58 28.08 2.33 -14.97
C THR A 58 27.33 3.48 -14.30
N GLU A 59 28.09 4.43 -13.74
CA GLU A 59 27.51 5.68 -13.22
C GLU A 59 26.84 6.48 -14.33
N GLN A 60 27.40 6.42 -15.55
CA GLN A 60 26.84 7.08 -16.72
C GLN A 60 25.49 6.48 -17.13
N ASP A 61 25.32 5.15 -17.02
CA ASP A 61 24.02 4.51 -17.25
C ASP A 61 22.97 4.98 -16.24
N CYS A 62 23.38 5.13 -14.98
CA CYS A 62 22.51 5.65 -13.91
C CYS A 62 22.12 7.11 -14.19
N GLN A 63 23.07 7.93 -14.60
CA GLN A 63 22.81 9.33 -14.94
C GLN A 63 21.88 9.46 -16.16
N ALA A 64 22.14 8.68 -17.22
CA ALA A 64 21.28 8.65 -18.41
C ALA A 64 19.86 8.21 -18.07
N LEU A 65 19.70 7.26 -17.14
CA LEU A 65 18.40 6.84 -16.65
C LEU A 65 17.69 7.95 -15.86
N MET A 66 18.43 8.72 -15.05
CA MET A 66 17.90 9.90 -14.34
C MET A 66 17.40 10.98 -15.30
N GLU A 67 18.07 11.20 -16.44
CA GLU A 67 17.68 12.21 -17.44
C GLU A 67 16.32 11.93 -18.10
N THR A 68 15.88 10.66 -18.08
CA THR A 68 14.57 10.25 -18.59
C THR A 68 13.42 10.72 -17.70
N VAL A 69 13.69 10.97 -16.42
CA VAL A 69 12.68 11.42 -15.45
C VAL A 69 12.31 12.86 -15.75
N LYS A 70 11.01 13.13 -15.92
CA LYS A 70 10.48 14.50 -16.02
C LYS A 70 9.63 14.85 -14.81
N VAL A 71 9.66 16.12 -14.49
CA VAL A 71 8.91 16.74 -13.40
C VAL A 71 8.00 17.80 -14.00
N LEU A 72 6.78 17.86 -13.53
CA LEU A 72 5.80 18.89 -13.88
C LEU A 72 5.23 19.56 -12.62
N PRO A 73 4.61 20.74 -12.75
CA PRO A 73 3.87 21.34 -11.66
C PRO A 73 2.65 20.48 -11.31
N CYS A 74 2.49 20.13 -10.02
CA CYS A 74 1.33 19.41 -9.53
C CYS A 74 0.04 20.10 -9.95
N LYS A 75 -0.88 19.36 -10.56
CA LYS A 75 -2.16 19.93 -11.05
C LYS A 75 -3.02 20.59 -9.96
N THR A 76 -2.80 20.23 -8.69
CA THR A 76 -3.57 20.70 -7.54
C THR A 76 -2.90 21.87 -6.80
N CYS A 77 -1.59 21.80 -6.55
CA CYS A 77 -0.88 22.79 -5.71
C CYS A 77 0.39 23.38 -6.33
N GLN A 78 0.68 23.08 -7.60
CA GLN A 78 1.85 23.56 -8.35
C GLN A 78 3.23 23.14 -7.84
N LYS A 79 3.32 22.46 -6.69
CA LYS A 79 4.57 21.83 -6.22
C LYS A 79 5.08 20.77 -7.20
N PRO A 80 6.38 20.46 -7.24
CA PRO A 80 6.92 19.41 -8.10
C PRO A 80 6.20 18.06 -7.98
N ALA A 81 5.88 17.46 -9.13
CA ALA A 81 5.29 16.13 -9.26
C ALA A 81 5.94 15.37 -10.43
N PHE A 82 5.97 14.04 -10.35
CA PHE A 82 6.46 13.23 -11.45
C PHE A 82 5.52 13.30 -12.66
N ASP A 83 6.08 13.47 -13.85
CA ASP A 83 5.34 13.46 -15.09
C ASP A 83 4.92 12.01 -15.45
N PRO A 84 3.62 11.70 -15.50
CA PRO A 84 3.15 10.35 -15.79
C PRO A 84 3.47 9.87 -17.22
N SER A 85 3.86 10.76 -18.14
CA SER A 85 4.30 10.38 -19.49
C SER A 85 5.71 9.78 -19.51
N THR A 86 6.52 10.05 -18.49
CA THR A 86 7.92 9.57 -18.40
C THR A 86 8.16 8.67 -17.20
N CYS A 87 7.34 8.79 -16.17
CA CYS A 87 7.44 8.03 -14.93
C CYS A 87 6.24 7.09 -14.79
N ARG A 88 6.50 5.82 -14.48
CA ARG A 88 5.43 4.86 -14.17
C ARG A 88 4.84 5.18 -12.79
N THR A 89 3.78 5.96 -12.77
CA THR A 89 3.10 6.39 -11.53
C THR A 89 1.58 6.35 -11.69
N ASN A 90 0.86 6.05 -10.60
CA ASN A 90 -0.60 6.12 -10.50
C ASN A 90 -1.09 7.47 -9.93
N ARG A 91 -0.18 8.43 -9.77
CA ARG A 91 -0.47 9.73 -9.15
C ARG A 91 -1.03 10.77 -10.12
N ASP A 92 -1.06 10.48 -11.42
CA ASP A 92 -1.70 11.33 -12.43
C ASP A 92 -1.28 12.81 -12.35
N GLY A 93 0.03 13.06 -12.28
CA GLY A 93 0.60 14.41 -12.18
C GLY A 93 0.38 15.11 -10.84
N GLU A 94 -0.04 14.41 -9.79
CA GLU A 94 -0.11 14.96 -8.44
C GLU A 94 1.18 14.71 -7.64
N CYS A 95 1.55 15.70 -6.81
CA CYS A 95 2.60 15.51 -5.81
C CYS A 95 2.13 14.57 -4.70
N GLU A 96 3.07 14.01 -3.92
CA GLU A 96 2.78 13.10 -2.79
C GLU A 96 1.68 13.64 -1.89
N SER A 97 1.78 14.88 -1.45
CA SER A 97 0.86 15.44 -0.47
C SER A 97 -0.58 15.53 -0.99
N CYS A 98 -0.77 15.93 -2.25
CA CYS A 98 -2.11 16.02 -2.85
C CYS A 98 -2.70 14.63 -3.12
N PHE A 99 -1.88 13.72 -3.65
CA PHE A 99 -2.28 12.34 -3.89
C PHE A 99 -2.71 11.63 -2.59
N MET A 100 -1.89 11.74 -1.53
CA MET A 100 -2.21 11.14 -0.23
C MET A 100 -3.39 11.81 0.45
N ALA A 101 -3.57 13.13 0.33
CA ALA A 101 -4.75 13.80 0.85
C ALA A 101 -6.05 13.26 0.22
N LYS A 102 -6.05 13.03 -1.10
CA LYS A 102 -7.17 12.43 -1.81
C LYS A 102 -7.44 10.99 -1.33
N LEU A 103 -6.40 10.15 -1.30
CA LEU A 103 -6.53 8.75 -0.85
C LEU A 103 -7.04 8.67 0.60
N ASN A 104 -6.53 9.52 1.48
CA ASN A 104 -6.97 9.56 2.88
C ASN A 104 -8.43 9.98 2.99
N ALA A 105 -8.87 10.98 2.21
CA ALA A 105 -10.27 11.40 2.21
C ALA A 105 -11.21 10.28 1.70
N GLU A 106 -10.80 9.53 0.68
CA GLU A 106 -11.54 8.36 0.19
C GLU A 106 -11.59 7.25 1.25
N PHE A 107 -10.44 6.95 1.88
CA PHE A 107 -10.32 5.96 2.94
C PHE A 107 -11.18 6.30 4.17
N GLU A 108 -11.14 7.55 4.64
CA GLU A 108 -11.95 8.02 5.78
C GLU A 108 -13.45 7.92 5.48
N LYS A 109 -13.85 8.25 4.24
CA LYS A 109 -15.24 8.14 3.80
C LYS A 109 -15.70 6.67 3.80
N ASP A 110 -14.90 5.77 3.27
CA ASP A 110 -15.23 4.34 3.22
C ASP A 110 -15.24 3.71 4.62
N MET A 111 -14.29 4.10 5.49
CA MET A 111 -14.32 3.72 6.90
C MET A 111 -15.62 4.14 7.58
N LYS A 112 -16.03 5.40 7.42
CA LYS A 112 -17.28 5.91 8.00
C LYS A 112 -18.49 5.13 7.47
N LYS A 113 -18.50 4.81 6.17
CA LYS A 113 -19.59 4.06 5.53
C LYS A 113 -19.70 2.64 6.09
N GLU A 114 -18.58 1.94 6.27
CA GLU A 114 -18.60 0.60 6.86
C GLU A 114 -18.95 0.64 8.36
N ASP A 115 -18.47 1.63 9.12
CA ASP A 115 -18.87 1.83 10.52
C ASP A 115 -20.38 2.11 10.66
N ASP A 116 -20.94 2.99 9.82
CA ASP A 116 -22.38 3.28 9.81
C ASP A 116 -23.21 2.05 9.41
N LYS A 117 -22.70 1.25 8.46
CA LYS A 117 -23.34 -0.02 8.07
C LYS A 117 -23.31 -1.02 9.21
N LEU A 118 -22.18 -1.15 9.88
CA LEU A 118 -22.01 -2.04 11.03
C LEU A 118 -22.95 -1.68 12.18
N LYS A 119 -23.07 -0.38 12.52
CA LYS A 119 -24.04 0.10 13.51
C LYS A 119 -25.49 -0.21 13.13
N ARG A 120 -25.84 -0.07 11.84
CA ARG A 120 -27.18 -0.43 11.35
C ARG A 120 -27.44 -1.93 11.46
N ASP A 121 -26.46 -2.75 11.14
CA ASP A 121 -26.59 -4.21 11.28
C ASP A 121 -26.67 -4.61 12.75
N ASP A 122 -25.82 -4.06 13.63
CA ASP A 122 -25.88 -4.27 15.08
C ASP A 122 -27.28 -3.91 15.63
N ALA A 123 -27.83 -2.74 15.29
CA ALA A 123 -29.18 -2.35 15.69
C ALA A 123 -30.28 -3.29 15.16
N LYS A 124 -30.16 -3.72 13.89
CA LYS A 124 -31.09 -4.67 13.26
C LYS A 124 -31.06 -6.04 13.93
N TYR A 125 -29.90 -6.56 14.27
CA TYR A 125 -29.76 -7.85 14.94
C TYR A 125 -30.17 -7.76 16.41
N LYS A 126 -29.88 -6.65 17.10
CA LYS A 126 -30.41 -6.38 18.44
C LYS A 126 -31.93 -6.41 18.47
N ALA A 127 -32.59 -5.74 17.51
CA ALA A 127 -34.06 -5.77 17.39
C ALA A 127 -34.63 -7.17 17.13
N ARG A 128 -33.81 -8.13 16.67
CA ARG A 128 -34.16 -9.54 16.45
C ARG A 128 -33.83 -10.44 17.65
N GLY A 129 -33.35 -9.87 18.76
CA GLY A 129 -33.04 -10.59 19.99
C GLY A 129 -31.60 -11.11 20.10
N TYR A 130 -30.72 -10.76 19.15
CA TYR A 130 -29.29 -11.02 19.30
C TYR A 130 -28.70 -10.10 20.37
N THR A 131 -27.73 -10.62 21.14
CA THR A 131 -27.17 -9.87 22.27
C THR A 131 -25.70 -9.53 22.07
N HIS A 132 -25.00 -10.25 21.19
CA HIS A 132 -23.58 -10.02 20.93
C HIS A 132 -23.24 -10.12 19.44
N ARG A 133 -22.22 -9.38 19.03
CA ARG A 133 -21.49 -9.61 17.78
C ARG A 133 -20.09 -10.14 18.09
N VAL A 134 -19.73 -11.23 17.44
CA VAL A 134 -18.36 -11.74 17.34
C VAL A 134 -17.73 -11.14 16.10
N HIS A 135 -16.61 -10.45 16.27
CA HIS A 135 -15.76 -9.97 15.19
C HIS A 135 -14.45 -10.76 15.24
N ALA A 136 -14.25 -11.67 14.29
CA ALA A 136 -13.12 -12.59 14.26
C ALA A 136 -12.27 -12.45 13.00
N TRP A 137 -10.97 -12.73 13.13
CA TRP A 137 -10.10 -13.06 11.99
C TRP A 137 -10.05 -14.58 11.84
N ILE A 138 -10.30 -15.04 10.62
CA ILE A 138 -10.21 -16.46 10.27
C ILE A 138 -8.88 -16.71 9.60
N HIS A 139 -8.08 -17.60 10.18
CA HIS A 139 -6.78 -18.02 9.66
C HIS A 139 -6.90 -19.42 9.06
N PRO A 140 -7.32 -19.58 7.79
CA PRO A 140 -7.47 -20.90 7.20
C PRO A 140 -6.12 -21.61 7.04
N PRO A 141 -6.07 -22.96 6.97
CA PRO A 141 -4.81 -23.69 6.77
C PRO A 141 -4.14 -23.38 5.42
N SER A 142 -4.93 -22.87 4.47
CA SER A 142 -4.45 -22.39 3.17
C SER A 142 -5.29 -21.19 2.71
N GLY A 143 -4.64 -20.26 2.01
CA GLY A 143 -5.26 -19.02 1.54
C GLY A 143 -4.93 -17.81 2.40
N SER A 144 -5.69 -16.74 2.20
CA SER A 144 -5.54 -15.49 2.96
C SER A 144 -6.50 -15.45 4.14
N ASP A 145 -6.06 -14.80 5.21
CA ASP A 145 -6.90 -14.47 6.34
C ASP A 145 -8.07 -13.58 5.91
N TYR A 146 -9.21 -13.73 6.59
CA TYR A 146 -10.39 -12.92 6.30
C TYR A 146 -11.18 -12.59 7.57
N GLU A 147 -11.82 -11.43 7.54
CA GLU A 147 -12.69 -10.95 8.61
C GLU A 147 -14.06 -11.65 8.55
N LEU A 148 -14.57 -12.06 9.70
CA LEU A 148 -15.90 -12.62 9.87
C LEU A 148 -16.64 -11.92 11.01
N MET A 149 -17.86 -11.45 10.70
CA MET A 149 -18.80 -10.95 11.70
C MET A 149 -19.96 -11.92 11.89
N MET A 150 -20.25 -12.30 13.13
CA MET A 150 -21.35 -13.19 13.50
C MET A 150 -22.15 -12.58 14.63
N TRP A 151 -23.47 -12.48 14.48
CA TRP A 151 -24.36 -12.09 15.57
C TRP A 151 -24.86 -13.35 16.28
N MET A 152 -24.77 -13.37 17.62
CA MET A 152 -25.16 -14.51 18.44
C MET A 152 -26.02 -14.09 19.65
N ILE A 153 -26.84 -15.01 20.16
CA ILE A 153 -27.65 -14.81 21.38
C ILE A 153 -26.88 -15.46 22.54
N ASN A 154 -26.41 -14.65 23.48
CA ASN A 154 -25.68 -15.03 24.70
C ASN A 154 -24.65 -16.15 24.45
N PRO A 155 -23.71 -15.95 23.50
CA PRO A 155 -22.80 -17.00 23.11
C PRO A 155 -21.85 -17.37 24.26
N THR A 156 -21.57 -18.67 24.42
CA THR A 156 -20.47 -19.14 25.26
C THR A 156 -19.16 -19.20 24.46
N PRO A 157 -17.98 -19.14 25.11
CA PRO A 157 -16.69 -19.30 24.42
C PRO A 157 -16.60 -20.59 23.58
N GLU A 158 -17.22 -21.68 24.03
CA GLU A 158 -17.24 -22.95 23.32
C GLU A 158 -18.08 -22.87 22.04
N GLN A 159 -19.21 -22.15 22.07
CA GLN A 159 -20.04 -21.92 20.90
C GLN A 159 -19.32 -21.07 19.86
N ILE A 160 -18.63 -20.01 20.29
CA ILE A 160 -17.81 -19.17 19.41
C ILE A 160 -16.70 -20.02 18.78
N THR A 161 -15.97 -20.78 19.60
CA THR A 161 -14.91 -21.69 19.14
C THR A 161 -15.44 -22.70 18.13
N ALA A 162 -16.62 -23.27 18.36
CA ALA A 162 -17.25 -24.20 17.43
C ALA A 162 -17.56 -23.56 16.07
N GLU A 163 -18.06 -22.32 16.05
CA GLU A 163 -18.29 -21.58 14.80
C GLU A 163 -16.97 -21.27 14.06
N LEU A 164 -15.93 -20.84 14.78
CA LEU A 164 -14.61 -20.57 14.17
C LEU A 164 -13.98 -21.84 13.59
N LYS A 165 -14.13 -22.99 14.26
CA LYS A 165 -13.70 -24.30 13.74
C LYS A 165 -14.48 -24.71 12.48
N LYS A 166 -15.78 -24.43 12.38
CA LYS A 166 -16.56 -24.67 11.15
C LYS A 166 -16.04 -23.85 9.97
N LYS A 167 -15.46 -22.68 10.24
CA LYS A 167 -14.78 -21.83 9.26
C LYS A 167 -13.33 -22.22 9.01
N LYS A 168 -12.87 -23.32 9.63
CA LYS A 168 -11.52 -23.86 9.54
C LYS A 168 -10.45 -22.90 10.03
N SER A 169 -10.76 -22.01 10.98
CA SER A 169 -9.71 -21.16 11.57
C SER A 169 -8.69 -22.02 12.32
N ALA A 170 -7.41 -21.80 12.05
CA ALA A 170 -6.29 -22.39 12.79
C ALA A 170 -6.12 -21.73 14.16
N ASP A 171 -6.48 -20.45 14.29
CA ASP A 171 -6.56 -19.74 15.56
C ASP A 171 -8.03 -19.43 15.88
N THR A 172 -8.54 -20.01 16.97
CA THR A 172 -9.91 -19.81 17.45
C THR A 172 -10.02 -18.76 18.54
N THR A 173 -8.94 -18.02 18.81
CA THR A 173 -8.85 -17.00 19.85
C THR A 173 -8.77 -15.59 19.28
N ASP A 174 -8.49 -15.42 17.98
CA ASP A 174 -8.47 -14.11 17.32
C ASP A 174 -9.90 -13.60 17.03
N TYR A 175 -10.57 -13.18 18.10
CA TYR A 175 -11.86 -12.51 18.01
C TYR A 175 -12.07 -11.49 19.13
N LYS A 176 -12.98 -10.55 18.87
CA LYS A 176 -13.57 -9.66 19.86
C LYS A 176 -15.06 -9.96 19.99
N LEU A 177 -15.53 -10.05 21.22
CA LEU A 177 -16.94 -10.13 21.55
C LEU A 177 -17.44 -8.73 21.92
N ILE A 178 -18.46 -8.25 21.22
CA ILE A 178 -19.06 -6.94 21.41
C ILE A 178 -20.52 -7.14 21.83
N GLU A 179 -20.95 -6.51 22.91
CA GLU A 179 -22.37 -6.47 23.31
C GLU A 179 -23.14 -5.46 22.44
N LEU A 180 -24.36 -5.83 22.02
CA LEU A 180 -25.20 -5.04 21.10
C LEU A 180 -26.12 -4.05 21.84
#